data_AF-A0A3B0M242-F1
#
_entry.id   AF-A0A3B0M242-F1
#
_cell.length_a   1.000
_cell.length_b   1.000
_cell.length_c   1.000
_cell.angle_alpha   90.00
_cell.angle_beta   90.00
_cell.angle_gamma   90.00
#
_symmetry.space_group_name_H-M   'P 1'
#
loop_
_entity.id
_entity.type
_entity.pdbx_description
1 polymer ?
#
loop_
_entity_poly.entity_id
_entity_poly.type
_entity_poly.pdbx_seq_one_letter_code
_entity_poly.pdbx_strand_id
1 'polypeptide(L)'
;MDNQTHISQEIIHDPWNTITTETSTDWLDIPVTDVPIKHFDIMHPFQQPLIPLDSWVSHAIDWIVLHFRPLFQGIRLPIDFMLSRFEQILTTLPATFIIVCFVLLAWQLSNKKVAVAIFISLVFIGAIGAWPEAMITLSLVLTSLFFCLLIGLPLGIWLANSKPASQIIRPLLDAMQTTPAFVYLVPIVMLFGIGNVPGIVFTIIFALPPIIRITILGIRQVPDDLIEAAESFGASRNQLLFKVQLPLAAPTIMAGVNQTLMLSLSMVVIASMIAVGG
;
A
#
# COMPACT_ATOMS: atom_id res chain seq x y z
N MET A 1 -69.40 5.10 -32.84
CA MET A 1 -68.91 3.82 -32.30
C MET A 1 -68.19 3.11 -33.42
N ASP A 2 -66.87 3.04 -33.56
CA ASP A 2 -65.75 3.54 -32.77
C ASP A 2 -64.51 3.66 -33.67
N ASN A 3 -63.62 4.54 -33.23
CA ASN A 3 -62.35 4.96 -33.79
C ASN A 3 -61.23 3.93 -33.47
N GLN A 4 -60.05 4.09 -34.10
CA GLN A 4 -58.72 3.55 -33.74
C GLN A 4 -58.31 2.19 -34.36
N THR A 5 -57.51 2.17 -35.44
CA THR A 5 -56.04 2.38 -35.60
C THR A 5 -55.20 1.10 -35.45
N HIS A 6 -54.52 0.77 -36.55
CA HIS A 6 -53.37 -0.14 -36.64
C HIS A 6 -52.30 0.18 -35.60
N ILE A 7 -51.86 -0.81 -34.82
CA ILE A 7 -50.49 -0.88 -34.27
C ILE A 7 -50.04 -2.34 -34.29
N SER A 8 -49.14 -2.65 -35.23
CA SER A 8 -48.29 -3.82 -35.18
C SER A 8 -47.42 -3.73 -33.92
N GLN A 9 -47.58 -4.64 -32.96
CA GLN A 9 -46.68 -4.73 -31.81
C GLN A 9 -45.34 -5.28 -32.28
N GLU A 10 -44.42 -4.37 -32.59
CA GLU A 10 -43.00 -4.62 -32.67
C GLU A 10 -42.52 -4.98 -31.26
N ILE A 11 -42.04 -6.22 -31.09
CA ILE A 11 -41.51 -6.72 -29.82
C ILE A 11 -40.20 -5.95 -29.57
N ILE A 12 -40.26 -4.93 -28.71
CA ILE A 12 -39.08 -4.29 -28.15
C ILE A 12 -38.45 -5.31 -27.19
N HIS A 13 -37.30 -5.83 -27.59
CA HIS A 13 -36.47 -6.69 -26.74
C HIS A 13 -35.82 -5.81 -25.66
N ASP A 14 -36.48 -5.65 -24.51
CA ASP A 14 -35.89 -5.02 -23.33
C ASP A 14 -34.83 -5.98 -22.74
N PRO A 15 -33.54 -5.63 -22.74
CA PRO A 15 -32.48 -6.54 -22.29
C PRO A 15 -32.35 -6.59 -20.76
N TRP A 16 -33.20 -5.86 -20.01
CA TRP A 16 -33.08 -5.68 -18.57
C TRP A 16 -34.31 -6.11 -17.76
N ASN A 17 -35.33 -6.70 -18.40
CA ASN A 17 -36.52 -7.16 -17.69
C ASN A 17 -36.85 -8.64 -17.94
N THR A 18 -35.84 -9.49 -17.85
CA THR A 18 -36.05 -10.91 -17.58
C THR A 18 -35.92 -11.10 -16.07
N ILE A 19 -37.05 -11.18 -15.38
CA ILE A 19 -37.13 -11.85 -14.09
C ILE A 19 -36.87 -13.32 -14.39
N THR A 20 -35.60 -13.72 -14.41
CA THR A 20 -35.23 -15.11 -14.24
C THR A 20 -35.52 -15.41 -12.77
N THR A 21 -36.42 -16.37 -12.52
CA THR A 21 -36.48 -17.07 -11.24
C THR A 21 -35.19 -17.89 -11.13
N GLU A 22 -34.05 -17.20 -10.98
CA GLU A 22 -32.83 -17.81 -10.52
C GLU A 22 -33.07 -18.14 -9.06
N THR A 23 -33.30 -19.44 -8.81
CA THR A 23 -33.08 -20.07 -7.51
C THR A 23 -31.90 -19.38 -6.85
N SER A 24 -32.14 -18.75 -5.71
CA SER A 24 -31.12 -18.32 -4.79
C SER A 24 -30.21 -19.51 -4.51
N THR A 25 -29.13 -19.65 -5.27
CA THR A 25 -27.96 -20.39 -4.83
C THR A 25 -27.36 -19.55 -3.72
N ASP A 26 -27.98 -19.66 -2.55
CA ASP A 26 -27.35 -19.30 -1.30
C ASP A 26 -26.08 -20.16 -1.25
N TRP A 27 -24.93 -19.51 -1.14
CA TRP A 27 -23.62 -20.16 -1.11
C TRP A 27 -23.46 -21.14 0.07
N LEU A 28 -24.47 -21.20 0.95
CA LEU A 28 -24.67 -22.14 2.04
C LEU A 28 -25.26 -23.50 1.60
N ASP A 29 -25.87 -23.61 0.42
CA ASP A 29 -26.53 -24.84 -0.07
C ASP A 29 -25.68 -25.64 -1.09
N ILE A 30 -24.36 -25.43 -1.09
CA ILE A 30 -23.45 -26.31 -1.84
C ILE A 30 -23.53 -27.69 -1.17
N PRO A 31 -23.95 -28.76 -1.87
CA PRO A 31 -23.93 -30.10 -1.30
C PRO A 31 -22.50 -30.37 -0.84
N VAL A 32 -22.32 -30.72 0.43
CA VAL A 32 -21.05 -31.19 0.97
C VAL A 32 -20.72 -32.48 0.25
N THR A 33 -20.06 -32.38 -0.90
CA THR A 33 -19.52 -33.55 -1.58
C THR A 33 -18.49 -34.13 -0.65
N ASP A 34 -18.71 -35.36 -0.20
CA ASP A 34 -17.72 -36.15 0.52
C ASP A 34 -16.37 -36.00 -0.20
N VAL A 35 -15.41 -35.35 0.44
CA VAL A 35 -14.07 -35.19 -0.13
C VAL A 35 -13.53 -36.60 -0.34
N PRO A 36 -13.30 -37.05 -1.59
CA PRO A 36 -12.91 -38.43 -1.83
C PRO A 36 -11.62 -38.73 -1.08
N ILE A 37 -11.55 -39.87 -0.40
CA ILE A 37 -10.32 -40.34 0.26
C ILE A 37 -9.29 -40.57 -0.85
N LYS A 38 -8.37 -39.61 -1.02
CA LYS A 38 -7.37 -39.59 -2.08
C LYS A 38 -6.28 -40.61 -1.76
N HIS A 39 -6.19 -41.66 -2.57
CA HIS A 39 -5.15 -42.69 -2.44
C HIS A 39 -3.87 -42.23 -3.16
N PHE A 40 -2.71 -42.59 -2.63
CA PHE A 40 -1.41 -42.28 -3.21
C PHE A 40 -1.26 -42.95 -4.59
N ASP A 41 -1.22 -42.15 -5.66
CA ASP A 41 -1.00 -42.62 -7.03
C ASP A 41 0.50 -42.67 -7.34
N ILE A 42 1.03 -43.88 -7.60
CA ILE A 42 2.44 -44.13 -7.91
C ILE A 42 2.83 -43.51 -9.27
N MET A 43 1.89 -43.40 -10.22
CA MET A 43 2.15 -42.82 -11.53
C MET A 43 2.21 -41.29 -11.49
N HIS A 44 1.60 -40.67 -10.47
CA HIS A 44 1.57 -39.24 -10.28
C HIS A 44 1.74 -38.83 -8.80
N PRO A 45 2.90 -39.12 -8.19
CA PRO A 45 3.12 -38.95 -6.75
C PRO A 45 3.06 -37.49 -6.26
N PHE A 46 3.10 -36.51 -7.18
CA PHE A 46 3.07 -35.07 -6.89
C PHE A 46 1.74 -34.40 -7.24
N GLN A 47 0.72 -35.15 -7.67
CA GLN A 47 -0.63 -34.60 -7.83
C GLN A 47 -1.31 -34.35 -6.47
N GLN A 48 -0.79 -34.96 -5.41
CA GLN A 48 -1.25 -34.76 -4.04
C GLN A 48 -0.13 -34.13 -3.23
N PRO A 49 -0.43 -33.10 -2.42
CA PRO A 49 0.55 -32.50 -1.53
C PRO A 49 0.97 -33.53 -0.48
N LEU A 50 2.23 -33.97 -0.56
CA LEU A 50 2.85 -34.88 0.41
C LEU A 50 3.03 -34.22 1.79
N ILE A 51 3.13 -32.90 1.82
CA ILE A 51 3.24 -32.08 3.02
C ILE A 51 2.01 -31.17 3.06
N PRO A 52 1.17 -31.25 4.10
CA PRO A 52 -0.08 -30.47 4.19
C PRO A 52 0.19 -29.03 4.66
N LEU A 53 1.10 -28.34 3.95
CA LEU A 53 1.55 -26.99 4.28
C LEU A 53 0.40 -26.00 4.28
N ASP A 54 -0.58 -26.18 3.39
CA ASP A 54 -1.82 -25.42 3.31
C ASP A 54 -2.59 -25.45 4.64
N SER A 55 -2.76 -26.64 5.23
CA SER A 55 -3.46 -26.79 6.50
C SER A 55 -2.69 -26.10 7.62
N TRP A 56 -1.37 -26.28 7.69
CA TRP A 56 -0.54 -25.68 8.74
C TRP A 56 -0.55 -24.15 8.67
N VAL A 57 -0.44 -23.59 7.48
CA VAL A 57 -0.51 -22.14 7.26
C VAL A 57 -1.88 -21.61 7.62
N SER A 58 -2.96 -22.30 7.22
CA SER A 58 -4.33 -21.88 7.52
C SER A 58 -4.58 -21.86 9.05
N HIS A 59 -4.23 -22.94 9.75
CA HIS A 59 -4.36 -23.00 11.21
C HIS A 59 -3.49 -21.95 11.92
N ALA A 60 -2.29 -21.67 11.40
CA ALA A 60 -1.43 -20.63 11.96
C ALA A 60 -2.03 -19.23 11.77
N ILE A 61 -2.57 -18.93 10.58
CA ILE A 61 -3.25 -17.65 10.32
C ILE A 61 -4.47 -17.51 11.22
N ASP A 62 -5.31 -18.54 11.31
CA ASP A 62 -6.50 -18.52 12.17
C ASP A 62 -6.14 -18.29 13.64
N TRP A 63 -5.10 -18.97 14.14
CA TRP A 63 -4.60 -18.78 15.49
C TRP A 63 -4.11 -17.35 15.73
N ILE A 64 -3.35 -16.78 14.78
CA ILE A 64 -2.87 -15.38 14.85
C ILE A 64 -4.07 -14.43 14.86
N VAL A 65 -5.03 -14.62 13.96
CA VAL A 65 -6.22 -13.78 13.86
C VAL A 65 -7.02 -13.82 15.16
N LEU A 66 -7.21 -14.99 15.76
CA LEU A 66 -7.99 -15.11 16.99
C LEU A 66 -7.30 -14.46 18.21
N HIS A 67 -5.98 -14.60 18.34
CA HIS A 67 -5.26 -14.14 19.54
C HIS A 67 -4.71 -12.72 19.43
N PHE A 68 -4.26 -12.30 18.24
CA PHE A 68 -3.57 -11.03 18.05
C PHE A 68 -4.46 -9.93 17.48
N ARG A 69 -5.74 -10.19 17.19
CA ARG A 69 -6.67 -9.15 16.70
C ARG A 69 -6.63 -7.85 17.53
N PRO A 70 -6.64 -7.89 18.88
CA PRO A 70 -6.57 -6.66 19.67
C PRO A 70 -5.29 -5.84 19.42
N LEU A 71 -4.15 -6.52 19.22
CA LEU A 71 -2.88 -5.87 18.90
C LEU A 71 -2.96 -5.18 17.53
N PHE A 72 -3.43 -5.89 16.49
CA PHE A 72 -3.54 -5.33 15.14
C PHE A 72 -4.56 -4.18 15.07
N GLN A 73 -5.66 -4.28 15.82
CA GLN A 73 -6.60 -3.17 15.97
C GLN A 73 -5.96 -1.98 16.72
N GLY A 74 -5.07 -2.23 17.69
CA GLY A 74 -4.26 -1.17 18.31
C GLY A 74 -3.33 -0.47 17.31
N ILE A 75 -2.67 -1.22 16.42
CA ILE A 75 -1.83 -0.68 15.33
C ILE A 75 -2.67 0.08 14.30
N ARG A 76 -3.93 -0.34 14.08
CA ARG A 76 -4.86 0.34 13.17
C ARG A 76 -5.12 1.78 13.60
N LEU A 77 -5.28 2.04 14.91
CA LEU A 77 -5.68 3.35 15.44
C LEU A 77 -4.81 4.54 14.97
N PRO A 78 -3.47 4.52 15.10
CA PRO A 78 -2.65 5.63 14.63
C PRO A 78 -2.71 5.82 13.12
N ILE A 79 -2.88 4.74 12.36
CA ILE A 79 -3.00 4.80 10.89
C ILE A 79 -4.33 5.43 10.50
N ASP A 80 -5.42 4.97 11.09
CA ASP A 80 -6.77 5.50 10.89
C ASP A 80 -6.87 6.97 11.31
N PHE A 81 -6.25 7.32 12.43
CA PHE A 81 -6.15 8.70 12.90
C PHE A 81 -5.42 9.57 11.88
N MET A 82 -4.23 9.17 11.40
CA MET A 82 -3.50 9.95 10.40
C MET A 82 -4.26 10.06 9.08
N LEU A 83 -4.83 8.95 8.60
CA LEU A 83 -5.62 8.91 7.39
C LEU A 83 -6.80 9.88 7.48
N SER A 84 -7.61 9.77 8.54
CA SER A 84 -8.77 10.63 8.73
C SER A 84 -8.40 12.10 8.85
N ARG A 85 -7.20 12.45 9.36
CA ARG A 85 -6.71 13.83 9.32
C ARG A 85 -6.41 14.30 7.91
N PHE A 86 -5.71 13.51 7.11
CA PHE A 86 -5.44 13.88 5.72
C PHE A 86 -6.72 13.96 4.89
N GLU A 87 -7.62 12.98 5.03
CA GLU A 87 -8.91 12.98 4.35
C GLU A 87 -9.75 14.19 4.75
N GLN A 88 -9.88 14.48 6.04
CA GLN A 88 -10.60 15.67 6.52
C GLN A 88 -10.02 16.95 5.91
N ILE A 89 -8.70 17.14 5.97
CA ILE A 89 -8.07 18.35 5.44
C ILE A 89 -8.27 18.47 3.93
N LEU A 90 -8.02 17.39 3.18
CA LEU A 90 -8.03 17.43 1.72
C LEU A 90 -9.44 17.44 1.11
N THR A 91 -10.44 16.89 1.79
CA THR A 91 -11.82 16.85 1.28
C THR A 91 -12.68 18.02 1.74
N THR A 92 -12.37 18.62 2.90
CA THR A 92 -13.13 19.80 3.40
C THR A 92 -12.65 21.11 2.81
N LEU A 93 -11.39 21.20 2.41
CA LEU A 93 -10.86 22.40 1.75
C LEU A 93 -11.45 22.55 0.35
N PRO A 94 -11.91 23.76 -0.04
CA PRO A 94 -12.38 24.02 -1.39
C PRO A 94 -11.31 23.69 -2.44
N ALA A 95 -11.71 23.07 -3.55
CA ALA A 95 -10.80 22.60 -4.59
C ALA A 95 -9.86 23.72 -5.11
N THR A 96 -10.38 24.95 -5.22
CA THR A 96 -9.60 26.12 -5.64
C THR A 96 -8.42 26.40 -4.70
N PHE A 97 -8.60 26.27 -3.39
CA PHE A 97 -7.53 26.50 -2.42
C PHE A 97 -6.43 25.44 -2.55
N ILE A 98 -6.81 24.18 -2.73
CA ILE A 98 -5.89 23.06 -2.93
C ILE A 98 -5.08 23.26 -4.21
N ILE A 99 -5.73 23.59 -5.33
CA ILE A 99 -5.06 23.85 -6.61
C ILE A 99 -4.04 24.96 -6.47
N VAL A 100 -4.43 26.10 -5.88
CA VAL A 100 -3.52 27.23 -5.69
C VAL A 100 -2.33 26.83 -4.81
N CYS A 101 -2.57 26.10 -3.72
CA CYS A 101 -1.51 25.62 -2.83
C CYS A 101 -0.49 24.72 -3.57
N PHE A 102 -0.97 23.70 -4.28
CA PHE A 102 -0.10 22.78 -5.03
C PHE A 102 0.67 23.49 -6.15
N VAL A 103 0.05 24.42 -6.86
CA VAL A 103 0.69 25.19 -7.93
C VAL A 103 1.78 26.10 -7.37
N LEU A 104 1.54 26.76 -6.23
CA LEU A 104 2.55 27.59 -5.56
C LEU A 104 3.72 26.74 -5.05
N LEU A 105 3.44 25.59 -4.42
CA LEU A 105 4.47 24.65 -3.98
C LEU A 105 5.31 24.15 -5.16
N ALA A 106 4.67 23.75 -6.26
CA ALA A 106 5.33 23.30 -7.47
C ALA A 106 6.22 24.40 -8.10
N TRP A 107 5.74 25.64 -8.09
CA TRP A 107 6.50 26.77 -8.60
C TRP A 107 7.73 27.05 -7.74
N GLN A 108 7.61 26.96 -6.42
CA GLN A 108 8.69 27.24 -5.47
C GLN A 108 9.76 26.13 -5.42
N LEU A 109 9.35 24.86 -5.51
CA LEU A 109 10.24 23.70 -5.36
C LEU A 109 10.81 23.17 -6.67
N SER A 110 10.18 23.48 -7.80
CA SER A 110 10.60 22.99 -9.12
C SER A 110 10.80 24.15 -10.08
N ASN A 111 9.84 24.40 -10.97
CA ASN A 111 9.91 25.48 -11.95
C ASN A 111 8.51 25.81 -12.49
N LYS A 112 8.40 26.93 -13.22
CA LYS A 112 7.13 27.41 -13.78
C LYS A 112 6.44 26.39 -14.70
N LYS A 113 7.20 25.58 -15.45
CA LYS A 113 6.63 24.58 -16.37
C LYS A 113 5.92 23.47 -15.60
N VAL A 114 6.52 22.98 -14.52
CA VAL A 114 5.92 21.98 -13.62
C VAL A 114 4.67 22.54 -12.92
N ALA A 115 4.72 23.80 -12.47
CA ALA A 115 3.56 24.44 -11.86
C ALA A 115 2.35 24.54 -12.80
N VAL A 116 2.58 24.93 -14.06
CA VAL A 116 1.53 24.97 -15.09
C VAL A 116 1.01 23.57 -15.40
N ALA A 117 1.88 22.56 -15.48
CA ALA A 117 1.46 21.18 -15.70
C ALA A 117 0.54 20.69 -14.55
N ILE A 118 0.93 20.92 -13.29
CA ILE A 118 0.12 20.55 -12.11
C ILE A 118 -1.22 21.28 -12.10
N PHE A 119 -1.24 22.58 -12.43
CA PHE A 119 -2.49 23.32 -12.56
C PHE A 119 -3.45 22.67 -13.56
N ILE A 120 -2.96 22.39 -14.77
CA ILE A 120 -3.75 21.77 -15.83
C ILE A 120 -4.25 20.39 -15.40
N SER A 121 -3.39 19.56 -14.82
CA SER A 121 -3.75 18.22 -14.35
C SER A 121 -4.81 18.25 -13.25
N LEU A 122 -4.68 19.11 -12.25
CA LEU A 122 -5.64 19.18 -11.14
C LEU A 122 -6.99 19.75 -11.61
N VAL A 123 -6.98 20.76 -12.48
CA VAL A 123 -8.22 21.29 -13.08
C VAL A 123 -8.90 20.21 -13.93
N PHE A 124 -8.14 19.42 -14.68
CA PHE A 124 -8.67 18.31 -15.47
C PHE A 124 -9.33 17.24 -14.59
N ILE A 125 -8.68 16.83 -13.48
CA ILE A 125 -9.24 15.88 -12.50
C ILE A 125 -10.56 16.41 -11.91
N GLY A 126 -10.60 17.71 -11.55
CA GLY A 126 -11.83 18.35 -11.09
C GLY A 126 -12.92 18.38 -12.16
N ALA A 127 -12.55 18.65 -13.41
CA ALA A 127 -13.49 18.75 -14.54
C ALA A 127 -14.16 17.41 -14.89
N ILE A 128 -13.47 16.28 -14.70
CA ILE A 128 -14.05 14.94 -14.91
C ILE A 128 -14.84 14.42 -13.69
N GLY A 129 -14.93 15.20 -12.62
CA GLY A 129 -15.68 14.84 -11.40
C GLY A 129 -14.93 13.91 -10.43
N ALA A 130 -13.67 13.57 -10.70
CA ALA A 130 -12.88 12.63 -9.89
C ALA A 130 -12.14 13.29 -8.71
N TRP A 131 -12.64 14.43 -8.23
CA TRP A 131 -11.94 15.23 -7.20
C TRP A 131 -11.91 14.54 -5.83
N PRO A 132 -13.03 14.05 -5.28
CA PRO A 132 -13.03 13.36 -3.99
C PRO A 132 -12.12 12.11 -3.99
N GLU A 133 -12.19 11.31 -5.05
CA GLU A 133 -11.43 10.06 -5.21
C GLU A 133 -9.92 10.36 -5.31
N ALA A 134 -9.54 11.44 -6.01
CA ALA A 134 -8.16 11.89 -6.06
C ALA A 134 -7.64 12.34 -4.68
N MET A 135 -8.46 13.04 -3.88
CA MET A 135 -8.08 13.46 -2.53
C MET A 135 -7.98 12.29 -1.54
N ILE A 136 -8.87 11.29 -1.66
CA ILE A 136 -8.77 10.05 -0.90
C ILE A 136 -7.49 9.31 -1.26
N THR A 137 -7.22 9.11 -2.55
CA THR A 137 -5.99 8.44 -3.03
C THR A 137 -4.74 9.16 -2.52
N LEU A 138 -4.73 10.49 -2.59
CA LEU A 138 -3.64 11.30 -2.06
C LEU A 138 -3.49 11.13 -0.54
N SER A 139 -4.59 11.04 0.20
CA SER A 139 -4.58 10.79 1.65
C SER A 139 -3.99 9.42 2.00
N LEU A 140 -4.37 8.37 1.25
CA LEU A 140 -3.81 7.03 1.41
C LEU A 140 -2.29 7.04 1.19
N VAL A 141 -1.84 7.65 0.09
CA VAL A 141 -0.42 7.75 -0.28
C VAL A 141 0.39 8.54 0.75
N LEU A 142 -0.12 9.71 1.17
CA LEU A 142 0.57 10.54 2.18
C LEU A 142 0.65 9.82 3.53
N THR A 143 -0.40 9.10 3.92
CA THR A 143 -0.40 8.30 5.16
C THR A 143 0.60 7.15 5.08
N SER A 144 0.57 6.36 4.00
CA SER A 144 1.54 5.29 3.76
C SER A 144 2.97 5.82 3.76
N LEU A 145 3.25 6.89 3.01
CA LEU A 145 4.57 7.51 2.94
C LEU A 145 5.02 8.00 4.32
N PHE A 146 4.15 8.67 5.07
CA PHE A 146 4.46 9.13 6.43
C PHE A 146 4.95 7.98 7.31
N PHE A 147 4.22 6.86 7.37
CA PHE A 147 4.63 5.72 8.18
C PHE A 147 5.87 5.01 7.61
N CYS A 148 6.02 4.93 6.29
CA CYS A 148 7.24 4.40 5.68
C CYS A 148 8.47 5.21 6.06
N LEU A 149 8.38 6.54 6.12
CA LEU A 149 9.49 7.39 6.55
C LEU A 149 9.70 7.30 8.06
N LEU A 150 8.62 7.34 8.85
CA LEU A 150 8.66 7.26 10.30
C LEU A 150 9.32 5.97 10.81
N ILE A 151 9.07 4.85 10.13
CA ILE A 151 9.62 3.54 10.50
C ILE A 151 10.93 3.27 9.75
N GLY A 152 10.94 3.52 8.44
CA GLY A 152 12.02 3.13 7.53
C GLY A 152 13.29 3.94 7.69
N LEU A 153 13.20 5.25 7.96
CA LEU A 153 14.40 6.07 8.18
C LEU A 153 15.12 5.68 9.48
N PRO A 154 14.47 5.63 10.66
CA PRO A 154 15.16 5.20 11.88
C PRO A 154 15.73 3.78 11.77
N LEU A 155 14.96 2.85 11.17
CA LEU A 155 15.41 1.49 10.97
C LEU A 155 16.61 1.43 10.02
N GLY A 156 16.59 2.17 8.92
CA GLY A 156 17.71 2.27 7.98
C GLY A 156 18.97 2.86 8.63
N ILE A 157 18.82 3.93 9.42
CA ILE A 157 19.92 4.56 10.16
C ILE A 157 20.53 3.58 11.18
N TRP A 158 19.70 2.83 11.91
CA TRP A 158 20.15 1.84 12.86
C TRP A 158 20.89 0.68 12.17
N LEU A 159 20.34 0.15 11.08
CA LEU A 159 20.94 -0.95 10.31
C LEU A 159 22.21 -0.53 9.56
N ALA A 160 22.36 0.75 9.22
CA ALA A 160 23.59 1.27 8.63
C ALA A 160 24.79 1.04 9.56
N ASN A 161 24.59 1.26 10.86
CA ASN A 161 25.59 1.17 11.92
C ASN A 161 25.87 -0.27 12.40
N SER A 162 25.06 -1.26 12.03
CA SER A 162 25.21 -2.66 12.46
C SER A 162 25.19 -3.64 11.28
N LYS A 163 26.35 -4.15 10.89
CA LYS A 163 26.49 -5.14 9.81
C LYS A 163 25.71 -6.43 10.10
N PRO A 164 25.78 -7.05 11.31
CA PRO A 164 25.02 -8.26 11.61
C PRO A 164 23.51 -8.04 11.57
N ALA A 165 23.01 -6.94 12.16
CA ALA A 165 21.59 -6.63 12.13
C ALA A 165 21.09 -6.43 10.68
N SER A 166 21.88 -5.74 9.84
CA SER A 166 21.56 -5.60 8.41
C SER A 166 21.49 -6.94 7.69
N GLN A 167 22.38 -7.89 7.99
CA GLN A 167 22.36 -9.23 7.38
C GLN A 167 21.12 -10.03 7.78
N ILE A 168 20.69 -9.93 9.04
CA ILE A 168 19.50 -10.63 9.55
C ILE A 168 18.20 -10.05 8.97
N ILE A 169 18.12 -8.73 8.82
CA ILE A 169 16.90 -8.05 8.34
C ILE A 169 16.76 -8.09 6.82
N ARG A 170 17.86 -8.23 6.07
CA ARG A 170 17.83 -8.27 4.59
C ARG A 170 16.85 -9.30 4.01
N PRO A 171 16.86 -10.59 4.43
CA PRO A 171 15.90 -11.58 3.94
C PRO A 171 14.44 -11.18 4.16
N LEU A 172 14.12 -10.56 5.29
CA LEU A 172 12.77 -10.06 5.56
C LEU A 172 12.40 -8.94 4.58
N LEU A 173 13.30 -7.99 4.34
CA LEU A 173 13.10 -6.91 3.37
C LEU A 173 13.01 -7.44 1.93
N ASP A 174 13.67 -8.56 1.60
CA ASP A 174 13.56 -9.23 0.31
C ASP A 174 12.17 -9.88 0.18
N ALA A 175 11.75 -10.65 1.19
CA ALA A 175 10.44 -11.30 1.22
C ALA A 175 9.27 -10.30 1.06
N MET A 176 9.37 -9.13 1.69
CA MET A 176 8.38 -8.05 1.57
C MET A 176 8.19 -7.55 0.13
N GLN A 177 9.19 -7.67 -0.75
CA GLN A 177 9.13 -7.21 -2.14
C GLN A 177 8.93 -8.33 -3.16
N THR A 178 9.37 -9.56 -2.86
CA THR A 178 9.34 -10.67 -3.83
C THR A 178 8.07 -11.50 -3.75
N THR A 179 7.35 -11.45 -2.63
CA THR A 179 6.13 -12.22 -2.47
C THR A 179 4.99 -11.56 -3.25
N PRO A 180 4.14 -12.34 -3.94
CA PRO A 180 3.00 -11.79 -4.66
C PRO A 180 2.05 -11.01 -3.76
N ALA A 181 1.59 -9.87 -4.26
CA ALA A 181 0.63 -8.96 -3.60
C ALA A 181 -0.55 -9.69 -2.92
N PHE A 182 -1.25 -10.55 -3.65
CA PHE A 182 -2.45 -11.21 -3.15
C PHE A 182 -2.21 -12.13 -1.95
N VAL A 183 -1.00 -12.71 -1.83
CA VAL A 183 -0.65 -13.59 -0.71
C VAL A 183 -0.59 -12.80 0.60
N TYR A 184 -0.10 -11.57 0.56
CA TYR A 184 -0.05 -10.67 1.71
C TYR A 184 -1.42 -10.13 2.11
N LEU A 185 -2.30 -9.94 1.14
CA LEU A 185 -3.52 -9.20 1.35
C LEU A 185 -4.57 -9.97 2.16
N VAL A 186 -4.71 -11.28 1.93
CA VAL A 186 -5.67 -12.14 2.66
C VAL A 186 -5.50 -12.03 4.18
N PRO A 187 -4.32 -12.31 4.78
CA PRO A 187 -4.14 -12.18 6.22
C PRO A 187 -4.27 -10.74 6.71
N ILE A 188 -3.90 -9.73 5.92
CA ILE A 188 -4.07 -8.31 6.30
C ILE A 188 -5.55 -7.98 6.47
N VAL A 189 -6.40 -8.38 5.52
CA VAL A 189 -7.85 -8.13 5.60
C VAL A 189 -8.48 -8.90 6.77
N MET A 190 -8.04 -10.14 7.04
CA MET A 190 -8.52 -10.90 8.21
C MET A 190 -8.17 -10.22 9.54
N LEU A 191 -6.99 -9.61 9.66
CA LEU A 191 -6.52 -8.97 10.89
C LEU A 191 -7.09 -7.56 11.09
N PHE A 192 -7.11 -6.75 10.04
CA PHE A 192 -7.49 -5.34 10.10
C PHE A 192 -8.95 -5.07 9.72
N GLY A 193 -9.60 -6.03 9.05
CA GLY A 193 -10.94 -5.88 8.45
C GLY A 193 -10.86 -5.37 7.00
N ILE A 194 -12.01 -4.95 6.47
CA ILE A 194 -12.11 -4.30 5.15
C ILE A 194 -12.04 -2.77 5.34
N GLY A 195 -11.43 -2.06 4.39
CA GLY A 195 -11.39 -0.60 4.33
C GLY A 195 -10.01 -0.03 3.97
N ASN A 196 -9.88 1.29 4.10
CA ASN A 196 -8.70 2.07 3.72
C ASN A 196 -7.43 1.66 4.48
N VAL A 197 -7.54 1.40 5.78
CA VAL A 197 -6.39 1.09 6.64
C VAL A 197 -5.65 -0.20 6.23
N PRO A 198 -6.32 -1.33 5.99
CA PRO A 198 -5.70 -2.52 5.40
C PRO A 198 -4.89 -2.21 4.12
N GLY A 199 -5.42 -1.36 3.24
CA GLY A 199 -4.74 -0.97 2.01
C GLY A 199 -3.48 -0.12 2.26
N ILE A 200 -3.51 0.76 3.26
CA ILE A 200 -2.34 1.51 3.72
C ILE A 200 -1.28 0.57 4.31
N VAL A 201 -1.68 -0.38 5.16
CA VAL A 201 -0.75 -1.35 5.77
C VAL A 201 -0.06 -2.18 4.70
N PHE A 202 -0.84 -2.67 3.74
CA PHE A 202 -0.34 -3.40 2.58
C PHE A 202 0.67 -2.58 1.77
N THR A 203 0.34 -1.32 1.49
CA THR A 203 1.24 -0.38 0.82
C THR A 203 2.53 -0.15 1.61
N ILE A 204 2.45 0.01 2.93
CA ILE A 204 3.61 0.21 3.80
C ILE A 204 4.54 -1.00 3.72
N ILE A 205 4.01 -2.21 3.84
CA ILE A 205 4.80 -3.45 3.77
C ILE A 205 5.61 -3.50 2.46
N PHE A 206 4.99 -3.10 1.34
CA PHE A 206 5.65 -3.15 0.05
C PHE A 206 6.64 -1.99 -0.17
N ALA A 207 6.33 -0.78 0.31
CA ALA A 207 7.11 0.43 0.03
C ALA A 207 8.20 0.75 1.07
N LEU A 208 8.19 0.08 2.23
CA LEU A 208 9.17 0.25 3.31
C LEU A 208 10.60 -0.25 2.95
N PRO A 209 10.80 -1.37 2.25
CA PRO A 209 12.15 -1.90 2.01
C PRO A 209 13.09 -0.97 1.23
N PRO A 210 12.67 -0.27 0.16
CA PRO A 210 13.50 0.68 -0.58
C PRO A 210 14.07 1.81 0.29
N ILE A 211 13.24 2.48 1.11
CA ILE A 211 13.72 3.57 1.98
C ILE A 211 14.75 3.05 2.99
N ILE A 212 14.55 1.86 3.56
CA ILE A 212 15.52 1.25 4.49
C ILE A 212 16.84 0.97 3.76
N ARG A 213 16.78 0.30 2.60
CA ARG A 213 17.98 -0.09 1.83
C ARG A 213 18.79 1.11 1.38
N ILE A 214 18.11 2.11 0.83
CA ILE A 214 18.78 3.30 0.30
C ILE A 214 19.31 4.17 1.43
N THR A 215 18.66 4.20 2.59
CA THR A 215 19.22 4.86 3.78
C THR A 215 20.48 4.15 4.27
N ILE A 216 20.48 2.81 4.34
CA ILE A 216 21.67 2.03 4.68
C ILE A 216 22.79 2.31 3.69
N LEU A 217 22.48 2.33 2.39
CA LEU A 217 23.44 2.60 1.33
C LEU A 217 24.02 4.00 1.43
N GLY A 218 23.18 5.02 1.57
CA GLY A 218 23.60 6.42 1.65
C GLY A 218 24.55 6.67 2.82
N ILE A 219 24.25 6.13 4.00
CA ILE A 219 25.10 6.30 5.19
C ILE A 219 26.43 5.55 5.04
N ARG A 220 26.44 4.36 4.43
CA ARG A 220 27.66 3.57 4.21
C ARG A 220 28.51 4.04 3.05
N GLN A 221 27.97 4.87 2.15
CA GLN A 221 28.69 5.48 1.03
C GLN A 221 29.37 6.79 1.41
N VAL A 222 29.19 7.28 2.64
CA VAL A 222 29.92 8.44 3.15
C VAL A 222 31.42 8.11 3.14
N PRO A 223 32.29 8.93 2.52
CA PRO A 223 33.72 8.66 2.43
C PRO A 223 34.38 8.46 3.80
N ASP A 224 35.20 7.42 3.92
CA ASP A 224 35.86 7.04 5.18
C ASP A 224 36.89 8.11 5.64
N ASP A 225 37.54 8.82 4.71
CA ASP A 225 38.48 9.91 5.00
C ASP A 225 37.80 11.08 5.72
N LEU A 226 36.56 11.41 5.36
CA LEU A 226 35.76 12.42 6.07
C LEU A 226 35.35 11.96 7.47
N ILE A 227 35.15 10.64 7.65
CA ILE A 227 34.82 10.05 8.95
C ILE A 227 36.06 10.10 9.87
N GLU A 228 37.21 9.62 9.39
CA GLU A 228 38.48 9.63 10.13
C GLU A 228 38.92 11.06 10.49
N ALA A 229 38.71 12.02 9.59
CA ALA A 229 38.97 13.43 9.87
C ALA A 229 38.07 13.95 10.99
N ALA A 230 36.76 13.71 10.93
CA ALA A 230 35.82 14.14 11.97
C ALA A 230 36.12 13.50 13.33
N GLU A 231 36.49 12.23 13.36
CA GLU A 231 36.94 11.53 14.58
C GLU A 231 38.24 12.12 15.14
N SER A 232 39.19 12.48 14.27
CA SER A 232 40.45 13.15 14.66
C SER A 232 40.21 14.54 15.28
N PHE A 233 39.12 15.23 14.90
CA PHE A 233 38.65 16.46 15.53
C PHE A 233 37.81 16.23 16.81
N GLY A 234 37.70 14.99 17.29
CA GLY A 234 37.02 14.64 18.53
C GLY A 234 35.50 14.48 18.41
N ALA A 235 34.96 14.25 17.22
CA ALA A 235 33.53 14.03 17.04
C ALA A 235 33.08 12.74 17.75
N SER A 236 32.08 12.84 18.63
CA SER A 236 31.41 11.67 19.20
C SER A 236 30.57 10.94 18.15
N ARG A 237 30.22 9.67 18.39
CA ARG A 237 29.42 8.84 17.46
C ARG A 237 28.11 9.50 17.01
N ASN A 238 27.43 10.20 17.93
CA ASN A 238 26.20 10.93 17.61
C ASN A 238 26.49 12.18 16.77
N GLN A 239 27.58 12.89 17.04
CA GLN A 239 28.00 14.04 16.23
C GLN A 239 28.41 13.58 14.83
N LEU A 240 29.14 12.48 14.70
CA LEU A 240 29.49 11.90 13.42
C LEU A 240 28.24 11.54 12.61
N LEU A 241 27.26 10.88 13.23
CA LEU A 241 26.01 10.52 12.56
C LEU A 241 25.21 11.77 12.12
N PHE A 242 24.90 12.69 13.04
CA PHE A 242 23.99 13.81 12.75
C PHE A 242 24.64 14.97 12.01
N LYS A 243 25.95 15.17 12.14
CA LYS A 243 26.66 16.31 11.53
C LYS A 243 27.49 15.97 10.30
N VAL A 244 27.82 14.69 10.09
CA VAL A 244 28.64 14.26 8.95
C VAL A 244 27.86 13.29 8.07
N GLN A 245 27.46 12.13 8.61
CA GLN A 245 26.88 11.06 7.81
C GLN A 245 25.50 11.43 7.26
N LEU A 246 24.56 11.87 8.10
CA LEU A 246 23.19 12.19 7.65
C LEU A 246 23.15 13.34 6.63
N PRO A 247 23.88 14.47 6.80
CA PRO A 247 23.93 15.52 5.79
C PRO A 247 24.52 15.05 4.46
N LEU A 248 25.60 14.27 4.48
CA LEU A 248 26.25 13.75 3.26
C LEU A 248 25.43 12.64 2.58
N ALA A 249 24.69 11.85 3.36
CA ALA A 249 23.79 10.81 2.86
C ALA A 249 22.42 11.34 2.41
N ALA A 250 22.07 12.59 2.75
CA ALA A 250 20.75 13.16 2.49
C ALA A 250 20.29 13.06 1.02
N PRO A 251 21.14 13.32 -0.01
CA PRO A 251 20.72 13.18 -1.40
C PRO A 251 20.32 11.74 -1.75
N THR A 252 21.09 10.76 -1.26
CA THR A 252 20.80 9.34 -1.46
C THR A 252 19.53 8.93 -0.70
N ILE A 253 19.37 9.37 0.55
CA ILE A 253 18.15 9.13 1.32
C ILE A 253 16.92 9.70 0.60
N MET A 254 17.02 10.91 0.04
CA MET A 254 15.94 11.53 -0.74
C MET A 254 15.60 10.76 -2.02
N ALA A 255 16.59 10.14 -2.67
CA ALA A 255 16.30 9.20 -3.76
C ALA A 255 15.49 7.99 -3.26
N GLY A 256 15.76 7.52 -2.04
CA GLY A 256 14.96 6.49 -1.37
C GLY A 256 13.54 6.93 -1.06
N VAL A 257 13.35 8.16 -0.57
CA VAL A 257 12.03 8.76 -0.33
C VAL A 257 11.23 8.79 -1.63
N ASN A 258 11.85 9.24 -2.72
CA ASN A 258 11.20 9.28 -4.03
C ASN A 258 10.79 7.88 -4.53
N GLN A 259 11.64 6.87 -4.35
CA GLN A 259 11.28 5.49 -4.72
C GLN A 259 10.12 4.95 -3.88
N THR A 260 10.14 5.17 -2.57
CA THR A 260 9.04 4.78 -1.68
C THR A 260 7.75 5.50 -2.04
N LEU A 261 7.80 6.78 -2.42
CA LEU A 261 6.64 7.53 -2.91
C LEU A 261 6.07 6.92 -4.20
N MET A 262 6.91 6.63 -5.19
CA MET A 262 6.47 6.01 -6.45
C MET A 262 5.82 4.64 -6.22
N LEU A 263 6.42 3.81 -5.37
CA LEU A 263 5.87 2.50 -5.03
C LEU A 263 4.58 2.61 -4.22
N SER A 264 4.50 3.58 -3.30
CA SER A 264 3.29 3.86 -2.54
C SER A 264 2.13 4.24 -3.46
N LEU A 265 2.37 5.11 -4.46
CA LEU A 265 1.36 5.49 -5.46
C LEU A 265 0.88 4.27 -6.25
N SER A 266 1.81 3.44 -6.73
CA SER A 266 1.47 2.23 -7.49
C SER A 266 0.67 1.23 -6.66
N MET A 267 1.05 1.03 -5.40
CA MET A 267 0.49 -0.03 -4.57
C MET A 267 -0.85 0.36 -3.94
N VAL A 268 -1.08 1.65 -3.67
CA VAL A 268 -2.37 2.16 -3.20
C VAL A 268 -3.48 1.86 -4.21
N VAL A 269 -3.21 1.97 -5.51
CA VAL A 269 -4.19 1.63 -6.57
C VAL A 269 -4.55 0.14 -6.54
N ILE A 270 -3.57 -0.74 -6.34
CA ILE A 270 -3.82 -2.18 -6.21
C ILE A 270 -4.60 -2.44 -4.93
N ALA A 271 -4.22 -1.78 -3.83
CA ALA A 271 -4.89 -1.91 -2.55
C ALA A 271 -6.36 -1.48 -2.61
N SER A 272 -6.66 -0.40 -3.35
CA SER A 272 -8.02 0.10 -3.50
C SER A 272 -8.90 -0.83 -4.34
N MET A 273 -8.33 -1.60 -5.26
CA MET A 273 -9.10 -2.59 -6.03
C MET A 273 -9.49 -3.84 -5.22
N ILE A 274 -8.84 -4.09 -4.08
CA ILE A 274 -8.99 -5.36 -3.37
C ILE A 274 -9.48 -5.19 -1.93
N ALA A 275 -8.93 -4.24 -1.17
CA ALA A 275 -9.14 -4.10 0.27
C ALA A 275 -10.05 -2.94 0.67
N VAL A 276 -10.17 -1.93 -0.19
CA VAL A 276 -11.07 -0.79 -0.02
C VAL A 276 -12.30 -1.07 -0.88
N GLY A 277 -13.50 -1.02 -0.31
CA GLY A 277 -14.71 -1.07 -1.14
C GLY A 277 -14.67 0.06 -2.17
N GLY A 278 -14.88 -0.27 -3.44
CA GLY A 278 -14.88 0.70 -4.54
C GLY A 278 -15.86 1.85 -4.34
#